data_AF-A2A2P1-F1
#
_entry.id   AF-A2A2P1-F1
#
_cell.length_a   1.000
_cell.length_b   1.000
_cell.length_c   1.000
_cell.angle_alpha   90.00
_cell.angle_beta   90.00
_cell.angle_gamma   90.00
#
_symmetry.space_group_name_H-M   'P 1'
#
loop_
_entity.id
_entity.type
_entity.pdbx_description
1 polymer ?
#
loop_
_entity_poly.entity_id
_entity_poly.type
_entity_poly.pdbx_seq_one_letter_code
_entity_poly.pdbx_strand_id
1 'polypeptide(L)'
;MRRKQTGTRERGRYREEEMTVVEEADDDKKRLLQIIDRDGEEEEEEEEPLDESSVKKMILTFEKRSYKNQELRIKFPDNPEKFMESELDLNDIIQEMHVVATMPDLYHLLVELNAVQSLLGLLGHDNTDVSIAVVDLLQELTDIDTLHESEEGAEVLIDALVDGQV
;
A
#
# COMPACT_ATOMS: atom_id res chain seq x y z
N MET A 1 -21.77 54.81 64.65
CA MET A 1 -20.99 54.56 63.41
C MET A 1 -21.13 53.09 63.04
N ARG A 2 -21.72 52.77 61.88
CA ARG A 2 -22.03 51.40 61.41
C ARG A 2 -20.82 50.79 60.69
N ARG A 3 -20.34 49.62 61.15
CA ARG A 3 -19.31 48.81 60.51
C ARG A 3 -19.97 47.94 59.43
N LYS A 4 -19.64 48.15 58.14
CA LYS A 4 -20.17 47.36 57.02
C LYS A 4 -19.29 46.13 56.81
N GLN A 5 -19.88 44.94 56.91
CA GLN A 5 -19.29 43.66 56.53
C GLN A 5 -19.18 43.57 55.00
N THR A 6 -17.97 43.57 54.46
CA THR A 6 -17.69 43.32 53.03
C THR A 6 -16.37 42.55 52.92
N GLY A 7 -16.35 41.28 53.34
CA GLY A 7 -15.13 40.45 53.24
C GLY A 7 -15.37 38.96 53.03
N THR A 8 -16.58 38.47 53.30
CA THR A 8 -16.91 37.03 53.18
C THR A 8 -17.52 36.67 51.83
N ARG A 9 -18.17 37.62 51.13
CA ARG A 9 -18.88 37.37 49.86
C ARG A 9 -17.96 37.28 48.64
N GLU A 10 -16.88 38.05 48.59
CA GLU A 10 -15.94 38.02 47.46
C GLU A 10 -15.06 36.75 47.47
N ARG A 11 -14.54 36.33 48.64
CA ARG A 11 -13.75 35.09 48.76
C ARG A 11 -14.52 33.81 48.42
N GLY A 12 -15.83 33.78 48.64
CA GLY A 12 -16.67 32.66 48.20
C GLY A 12 -16.79 32.57 46.69
N ARG A 13 -16.88 33.73 46.02
CA ARG A 13 -17.03 33.84 44.57
C ARG A 13 -15.77 33.40 43.81
N TYR A 14 -14.59 33.81 44.28
CA TYR A 14 -13.32 33.36 43.69
C TYR A 14 -13.12 31.85 43.86
N ARG A 15 -13.55 31.27 44.98
CA ARG A 15 -13.43 29.81 45.22
C ARG A 15 -14.43 29.00 44.39
N GLU A 16 -15.63 29.52 44.17
CA GLU A 16 -16.62 28.91 43.26
C GLU A 16 -16.14 29.02 41.80
N GLU A 17 -15.62 30.18 41.37
CA GLU A 17 -15.02 30.37 40.04
C GLU A 17 -13.79 29.46 39.82
N GLU A 18 -12.91 29.32 40.82
CA GLU A 18 -11.79 28.36 40.77
C GLU A 18 -12.28 26.90 40.70
N MET A 19 -13.32 26.51 41.44
CA MET A 19 -13.89 25.16 41.34
C MET A 19 -14.51 24.91 39.97
N THR A 20 -15.22 25.87 39.39
CA THR A 20 -15.82 25.72 38.05
C THR A 20 -14.76 25.63 36.95
N VAL A 21 -13.65 26.38 37.07
CA VAL A 21 -12.54 26.32 36.09
C VAL A 21 -11.76 25.01 36.21
N VAL A 22 -11.64 24.45 37.41
CA VAL A 22 -11.01 23.13 37.63
C VAL A 22 -11.91 22.00 37.11
N GLU A 23 -13.24 22.09 37.30
CA GLU A 23 -14.18 21.12 36.72
C GLU A 23 -14.24 21.20 35.19
N GLU A 24 -14.25 22.39 34.59
CA GLU A 24 -14.18 22.55 33.12
C GLU A 24 -12.86 22.02 32.54
N ALA A 25 -11.72 22.25 33.21
CA ALA A 25 -10.43 21.74 32.76
C ALA A 25 -10.33 20.20 32.86
N ASP A 26 -10.98 19.60 33.86
CA ASP A 26 -11.04 18.13 33.99
C ASP A 26 -11.98 17.52 32.94
N ASP A 27 -13.09 18.19 32.61
CA ASP A 27 -13.99 17.80 31.53
C ASP A 27 -13.33 17.92 30.15
N ASP A 28 -12.55 18.98 29.91
CA ASP A 28 -11.77 19.15 28.67
C ASP A 28 -10.67 18.10 28.54
N LYS A 29 -9.96 17.79 29.65
CA LYS A 29 -8.98 16.71 29.69
C LYS A 29 -9.63 15.36 29.41
N LYS A 30 -10.84 15.12 29.93
CA LYS A 30 -11.59 13.88 29.73
C LYS A 30 -12.12 13.76 28.29
N ARG A 31 -12.51 14.87 27.67
CA ARG A 31 -12.85 14.92 26.23
C ARG A 31 -11.62 14.66 25.35
N LEU A 32 -10.47 15.22 25.71
CA LEU A 32 -9.21 14.97 25.00
C LEU A 32 -8.80 13.49 25.11
N LEU A 33 -8.92 12.86 26.29
CA LEU A 33 -8.71 11.42 26.43
C LEU A 33 -9.69 10.61 25.58
N GLN A 34 -10.98 10.97 25.56
CA GLN A 34 -11.98 10.28 24.74
C GLN A 34 -11.76 10.41 23.23
N ILE A 35 -11.10 11.47 22.77
CA ILE A 35 -10.73 11.62 21.36
C ILE A 35 -9.51 10.75 21.04
N ILE A 36 -8.50 10.72 21.92
CA ILE A 36 -7.31 9.87 21.76
C ILE A 36 -7.67 8.37 21.85
N ASP A 37 -8.57 7.99 22.75
CA ASP A 37 -9.03 6.59 22.86
C ASP A 37 -9.90 6.17 21.65
N ARG A 38 -10.51 7.13 20.93
CA ARG A 38 -11.32 6.84 19.73
C ARG A 38 -10.49 6.85 18.44
N ASP A 39 -9.40 7.61 18.41
CA ASP A 39 -8.47 7.70 17.27
C ASP A 39 -7.29 6.70 17.44
N GLY A 40 -7.07 6.14 18.63
CA GLY A 40 -6.17 4.99 18.87
C GLY A 40 -6.81 3.62 18.57
N GLU A 41 -8.08 3.63 18.17
CA GLU A 41 -8.77 2.56 17.45
C GLU A 41 -8.83 2.92 15.95
N GLU A 42 -7.83 3.62 15.41
CA GLU A 42 -7.32 3.16 14.12
C GLU A 42 -6.87 1.73 14.40
N GLU A 43 -7.82 0.80 14.24
CA GLU A 43 -7.52 -0.56 13.85
C GLU A 43 -6.36 -0.38 12.86
N GLU A 44 -5.15 -0.80 13.26
CA GLU A 44 -4.35 -1.55 12.34
C GLU A 44 -5.36 -2.57 11.79
N GLU A 45 -6.04 -2.20 10.69
CA GLU A 45 -6.64 -3.17 9.81
C GLU A 45 -5.43 -4.03 9.52
N GLU A 46 -5.25 -5.09 10.33
CA GLU A 46 -4.46 -6.24 9.99
C GLU A 46 -5.11 -6.66 8.68
N GLU A 47 -4.65 -6.07 7.57
CA GLU A 47 -5.00 -6.47 6.22
C GLU A 47 -4.77 -7.96 6.28
N GLU A 48 -5.86 -8.74 6.20
CA GLU A 48 -5.76 -10.20 6.25
C GLU A 48 -4.63 -10.56 5.29
N PRO A 49 -3.54 -11.19 5.78
CA PRO A 49 -2.34 -11.33 4.99
C PRO A 49 -2.74 -12.02 3.69
N LEU A 50 -2.48 -11.36 2.57
CA LEU A 50 -2.83 -11.89 1.26
C LEU A 50 -2.32 -13.31 1.18
N ASP A 51 -3.26 -14.24 1.00
CA ASP A 51 -2.90 -15.65 1.00
C ASP A 51 -2.13 -16.00 -0.27
N GLU A 52 -1.25 -16.99 -0.18
CA GLU A 52 -0.43 -17.50 -1.30
C GLU A 52 -1.29 -17.76 -2.56
N SER A 53 -2.54 -18.21 -2.36
CA SER A 53 -3.53 -18.44 -3.41
C SER A 53 -3.92 -17.15 -4.16
N SER A 54 -4.11 -16.04 -3.45
CA SER A 54 -4.44 -14.74 -4.05
C SER A 54 -3.27 -14.19 -4.87
N VAL A 55 -2.05 -14.27 -4.36
CA VAL A 55 -0.83 -13.89 -5.11
C VAL A 55 -0.67 -14.75 -6.36
N LYS A 56 -0.82 -16.07 -6.23
CA LYS A 56 -0.79 -16.99 -7.37
C LYS A 56 -1.84 -16.66 -8.43
N LYS A 57 -3.06 -16.33 -8.02
CA LYS A 57 -4.15 -15.92 -8.92
C LYS A 57 -3.83 -14.60 -9.62
N MET A 58 -3.21 -13.66 -8.92
CA MET A 58 -2.78 -12.37 -9.47
C MET A 58 -1.72 -12.59 -10.57
N ILE A 59 -0.68 -13.37 -10.29
CA ILE A 59 0.37 -13.72 -11.26
C ILE A 59 -0.22 -14.42 -12.49
N LEU A 60 -1.11 -15.41 -12.30
CA LEU A 60 -1.77 -16.09 -13.42
C LEU A 60 -2.68 -15.15 -14.23
N THR A 61 -3.24 -14.13 -13.59
CA THR A 61 -4.05 -13.11 -14.27
C THR A 61 -3.17 -12.19 -15.11
N PHE A 62 -2.00 -11.80 -14.58
CA PHE A 62 -0.99 -11.06 -15.34
C PHE A 62 -0.57 -11.80 -16.61
N GLU A 63 -0.19 -13.08 -16.49
CA GLU A 63 0.19 -13.92 -17.64
C GLU A 63 -0.92 -13.97 -18.70
N LYS A 64 -2.17 -14.15 -18.26
CA LYS A 64 -3.32 -14.17 -19.16
C LYS A 64 -3.55 -12.83 -19.89
N ARG A 65 -3.38 -11.71 -19.18
CA ARG A 65 -3.53 -10.36 -19.76
C ARG A 65 -2.39 -10.04 -20.72
N SER A 66 -1.15 -10.38 -20.37
CA SER A 66 0.04 -10.27 -21.22
C SER A 66 -0.14 -11.06 -22.53
N TYR A 67 -0.52 -12.34 -22.43
CA TYR A 67 -0.76 -13.18 -23.59
C TYR A 67 -1.87 -12.62 -24.49
N LYS A 68 -3.00 -12.18 -23.92
CA LYS A 68 -4.12 -11.60 -24.67
C LYS A 68 -3.70 -10.31 -25.40
N ASN A 69 -2.95 -9.43 -24.74
CA ASN A 69 -2.45 -8.20 -25.36
C ASN A 69 -1.51 -8.55 -26.53
N GLN A 70 -0.56 -9.47 -26.32
CA GLN A 70 0.34 -9.93 -27.37
C GLN A 70 -0.40 -10.53 -28.57
N GLU A 71 -1.39 -11.40 -28.32
CA GLU A 71 -2.23 -11.99 -29.38
C GLU A 71 -2.93 -10.90 -30.20
N LEU A 72 -3.52 -9.89 -29.55
CA LEU A 72 -4.21 -8.80 -30.24
C LEU A 72 -3.24 -7.90 -31.03
N ARG A 73 -2.04 -7.62 -30.50
CA ARG A 73 -0.99 -6.87 -31.22
C ARG A 73 -0.53 -7.62 -32.47
N ILE A 74 -0.37 -8.94 -32.40
CA ILE A 74 -0.05 -9.78 -33.57
C ILE A 74 -1.20 -9.77 -34.59
N LYS A 75 -2.45 -9.82 -34.11
CA LYS A 75 -3.65 -9.86 -34.97
C LYS A 75 -3.96 -8.53 -35.65
N PHE A 76 -3.63 -7.42 -35.00
CA PHE A 76 -3.99 -6.06 -35.41
C PHE A 76 -2.79 -5.09 -35.35
N PRO A 77 -1.68 -5.36 -36.06
CA PRO A 77 -0.42 -4.62 -35.90
C PRO A 77 -0.53 -3.12 -36.22
N ASP A 78 -1.37 -2.75 -37.20
CA ASP A 78 -1.55 -1.36 -37.64
C ASP A 78 -2.79 -0.68 -37.02
N ASN A 79 -3.45 -1.35 -36.08
CA ASN A 79 -4.75 -0.92 -35.54
C ASN A 79 -4.73 -0.89 -34.00
N PRO A 80 -4.00 0.07 -33.38
CA PRO A 80 -3.84 0.15 -31.92
C PRO A 80 -5.16 0.24 -31.14
N GLU A 81 -6.19 0.86 -31.74
CA GLU A 81 -7.52 0.94 -31.16
C GLU A 81 -8.14 -0.45 -30.85
N LYS A 82 -7.67 -1.52 -31.49
CA LYS A 82 -8.17 -2.89 -31.28
C LYS A 82 -7.58 -3.59 -30.06
N PHE A 83 -6.45 -3.13 -29.54
CA PHE A 83 -5.79 -3.71 -28.37
C PHE A 83 -5.63 -2.74 -27.21
N MET A 84 -6.02 -1.47 -27.37
CA MET A 84 -5.98 -0.45 -26.32
C MET A 84 -6.59 -0.90 -24.98
N GLU A 85 -7.79 -1.49 -24.98
CA GLU A 85 -8.44 -1.99 -23.75
C GLU A 85 -7.60 -3.08 -23.08
N SER A 86 -7.08 -4.04 -23.86
CA SER A 86 -6.22 -5.09 -23.31
C SER A 86 -4.87 -4.58 -22.80
N GLU A 87 -4.42 -3.42 -23.31
CA GLU A 87 -3.19 -2.78 -22.88
C GLU A 87 -3.37 -2.04 -21.56
N LEU A 88 -4.51 -1.35 -21.39
CA LEU A 88 -4.90 -0.79 -20.10
C LEU A 88 -5.08 -1.90 -19.06
N ASP A 89 -5.78 -2.98 -19.41
CA ASP A 89 -5.92 -4.15 -18.53
C ASP A 89 -4.55 -4.71 -18.12
N LEU A 90 -3.59 -4.81 -19.06
CA LEU A 90 -2.24 -5.28 -18.77
C LEU A 90 -1.50 -4.33 -17.82
N ASN A 91 -1.59 -3.02 -18.06
CA ASN A 91 -0.98 -2.04 -17.18
C ASN A 91 -1.57 -2.09 -15.76
N ASP A 92 -2.90 -2.18 -15.64
CA ASP A 92 -3.59 -2.22 -14.36
C ASP A 92 -3.16 -3.43 -13.51
N ILE A 93 -3.00 -4.61 -14.12
CA ILE A 93 -2.54 -5.79 -13.34
C ILE A 93 -1.07 -5.68 -12.93
N ILE A 94 -0.21 -5.01 -13.73
CA ILE A 94 1.18 -4.76 -13.34
C ILE A 94 1.20 -3.85 -12.10
N GLN A 95 0.34 -2.83 -12.08
CA GLN A 95 0.19 -1.94 -10.93
C GLN A 95 -0.37 -2.69 -9.70
N GLU A 96 -1.36 -3.57 -9.87
CA GLU A 96 -1.86 -4.43 -8.78
C GLU A 96 -0.78 -5.38 -8.22
N MET A 97 0.18 -5.81 -9.05
CA MET A 97 1.28 -6.69 -8.63
C MET A 97 2.29 -6.06 -7.68
N HIS A 98 2.26 -4.74 -7.48
CA HIS A 98 3.11 -4.08 -6.46
C HIS A 98 2.89 -4.63 -5.06
N VAL A 99 1.68 -5.12 -4.77
CA VAL A 99 1.39 -5.76 -3.49
C VAL A 99 2.21 -7.05 -3.28
N VAL A 100 2.68 -7.70 -4.34
CA VAL A 100 3.60 -8.84 -4.21
C VAL A 100 4.93 -8.39 -3.63
N ALA A 101 5.39 -7.16 -3.95
CA ALA A 101 6.65 -6.64 -3.45
C ALA A 101 6.70 -6.55 -1.93
N THR A 102 5.57 -6.35 -1.25
CA THR A 102 5.50 -6.32 0.21
C THR A 102 5.53 -7.71 0.87
N MET A 103 5.63 -8.79 0.07
CA MET A 103 5.63 -10.18 0.51
C MET A 103 6.81 -10.97 -0.09
N PRO A 104 8.05 -10.70 0.35
CA PRO A 104 9.26 -11.30 -0.25
C PRO A 104 9.33 -12.83 -0.10
N ASP A 105 8.68 -13.41 0.91
CA ASP A 105 8.56 -14.87 1.07
C ASP A 105 7.85 -15.55 -0.11
N LEU A 106 7.02 -14.82 -0.85
CA LEU A 106 6.22 -15.33 -1.96
C LEU A 106 6.89 -15.14 -3.33
N TYR A 107 8.11 -14.59 -3.39
CA TYR A 107 8.81 -14.33 -4.66
C TYR A 107 9.11 -15.60 -5.45
N HIS A 108 9.24 -16.75 -4.79
CA HIS A 108 9.38 -18.04 -5.47
C HIS A 108 8.22 -18.31 -6.46
N LEU A 109 7.01 -17.81 -6.18
CA LEU A 109 5.85 -17.95 -7.08
C LEU A 109 6.04 -17.19 -8.40
N LEU A 110 6.72 -16.03 -8.38
CA LEU A 110 7.02 -15.28 -9.61
C LEU A 110 7.93 -16.09 -10.54
N VAL A 111 8.87 -16.83 -9.96
CA VAL A 111 9.82 -17.67 -10.71
C VAL A 111 9.14 -18.96 -11.18
N GLU A 112 8.43 -19.68 -10.30
CA GLU A 112 7.74 -20.92 -10.65
C GLU A 112 6.67 -20.74 -11.73
N LEU A 113 5.99 -19.60 -11.74
CA LEU A 113 4.96 -19.26 -12.71
C LEU A 113 5.53 -18.52 -13.94
N ASN A 114 6.85 -18.39 -14.03
CA ASN A 114 7.57 -17.79 -15.16
C ASN A 114 7.18 -16.32 -15.44
N ALA A 115 6.75 -15.61 -14.40
CA ALA A 115 6.32 -14.21 -14.47
C ALA A 115 7.52 -13.27 -14.67
N VAL A 116 8.69 -13.63 -14.12
CA VAL A 116 9.93 -12.85 -14.28
C VAL A 116 10.28 -12.68 -15.76
N GLN A 117 10.20 -13.75 -16.55
CA GLN A 117 10.50 -13.72 -17.98
C GLN A 117 9.50 -12.85 -18.74
N SER A 118 8.22 -12.93 -18.38
CA SER A 118 7.18 -12.09 -18.97
C SER A 118 7.39 -10.60 -18.64
N LEU A 119 7.72 -10.28 -17.39
CA LEU A 119 8.06 -8.90 -16.97
C LEU A 119 9.27 -8.37 -17.74
N LEU A 120 10.37 -9.12 -17.81
CA LEU A 120 11.55 -8.71 -18.59
C LEU A 120 11.23 -8.52 -20.07
N GLY A 121 10.36 -9.35 -20.65
CA GLY A 121 9.89 -9.20 -22.03
C GLY A 121 9.09 -7.91 -22.27
N LEU A 122 8.44 -7.37 -21.25
CA LEU A 122 7.66 -6.13 -21.32
C LEU A 122 8.49 -4.85 -21.16
N LEU A 123 9.78 -4.95 -20.79
CA LEU A 123 10.68 -3.77 -20.72
C LEU A 123 10.91 -3.09 -22.07
N GLY A 124 10.75 -3.84 -23.16
CA GLY A 124 10.89 -3.34 -24.54
C GLY A 124 9.55 -3.01 -25.20
N HIS A 125 8.48 -2.78 -24.42
CA HIS A 125 7.13 -2.61 -24.94
C HIS A 125 6.95 -1.28 -25.69
N ASP A 126 6.29 -1.30 -26.86
CA ASP A 126 6.08 -0.11 -27.71
C ASP A 126 5.36 1.03 -26.98
N ASN A 127 4.42 0.68 -26.09
CA ASN A 127 3.84 1.64 -25.16
C ASN A 127 4.74 1.77 -23.93
N THR A 128 5.30 2.96 -23.78
CA THR A 128 6.23 3.31 -22.70
C THR A 128 5.60 3.23 -21.32
N ASP A 129 4.28 3.43 -21.20
CA ASP A 129 3.60 3.37 -19.89
C ASP A 129 3.71 1.98 -19.28
N VAL A 130 3.54 0.92 -20.10
CA VAL A 130 3.73 -0.47 -19.69
C VAL A 130 5.18 -0.72 -19.26
N SER A 131 6.14 -0.21 -20.04
CA SER A 131 7.57 -0.38 -19.72
C SER A 131 7.92 0.32 -18.40
N ILE A 132 7.38 1.52 -18.17
CA ILE A 132 7.58 2.28 -16.92
C ILE A 132 6.97 1.53 -15.74
N ALA A 133 5.73 1.02 -15.87
CA ALA A 133 5.07 0.24 -14.83
C ALA A 133 5.88 -1.00 -14.43
N VAL A 134 6.48 -1.70 -15.39
CA VAL A 134 7.34 -2.86 -15.11
C VAL A 134 8.63 -2.45 -14.39
N VAL A 135 9.26 -1.34 -14.80
CA VAL A 135 10.46 -0.83 -14.13
C VAL A 135 10.16 -0.44 -12.68
N ASP A 136 9.02 0.21 -12.44
CA ASP A 136 8.57 0.62 -11.11
C ASP A 136 8.31 -0.61 -10.21
N LEU A 137 7.62 -1.62 -10.73
CA LEU A 137 7.43 -2.89 -10.02
C LEU A 137 8.76 -3.59 -9.72
N LEU A 138 9.68 -3.65 -10.68
CA LEU A 138 11.00 -4.25 -10.46
C LEU A 138 11.81 -3.46 -9.42
N GLN A 139 11.67 -2.14 -9.37
CA GLN A 139 12.30 -1.32 -8.34
C GLN A 139 11.82 -1.72 -6.94
N GLU A 140 10.51 -1.90 -6.74
CA GLU A 140 9.97 -2.31 -5.44
C GLU A 140 10.33 -3.75 -5.08
N LEU A 141 10.23 -4.68 -6.05
CA LEU A 141 10.64 -6.08 -5.86
C LEU A 141 12.14 -6.24 -5.53
N THR A 142 12.95 -5.22 -5.82
CA THR A 142 14.40 -5.21 -5.57
C THR A 142 14.83 -4.16 -4.55
N ASP A 143 13.87 -3.63 -3.77
CA ASP A 143 14.19 -2.70 -2.71
C ASP A 143 15.03 -3.37 -1.60
N ILE A 144 16.04 -2.65 -1.11
CA ILE A 144 17.02 -3.19 -0.17
C ILE A 144 16.35 -3.56 1.16
N ASP A 145 15.37 -2.77 1.61
CA ASP A 145 14.72 -3.02 2.90
C ASP A 145 13.87 -4.30 2.80
N THR A 146 13.14 -4.47 1.70
CA THR A 146 12.35 -5.67 1.40
C THR A 146 13.20 -6.93 1.23
N LEU A 147 14.31 -6.86 0.48
CA LEU A 147 15.14 -8.05 0.22
C LEU A 147 15.84 -8.58 1.49
N HIS A 148 16.02 -7.76 2.52
CA HIS A 148 16.55 -8.20 3.81
C HIS A 148 15.52 -8.90 4.70
N GLU A 149 14.22 -8.79 4.40
CA GLU A 149 13.16 -9.48 5.15
C GLU A 149 13.11 -10.97 4.83
N SER A 150 13.44 -11.37 3.60
CA SER A 150 13.51 -12.77 3.17
C SER A 150 14.66 -13.02 2.18
N GLU A 151 15.79 -13.51 2.70
CA GLU A 151 16.97 -13.81 1.87
C GLU A 151 16.71 -14.93 0.85
N GLU A 152 15.90 -15.93 1.18
CA GLU A 152 15.60 -17.06 0.29
C GLU A 152 14.72 -16.64 -0.90
N GLY A 153 13.66 -15.85 -0.64
CA GLY A 153 12.81 -15.30 -1.70
C GLY A 153 13.57 -14.33 -2.60
N ALA A 154 14.42 -13.50 -2.00
CA ALA A 154 15.32 -12.59 -2.70
C ALA A 154 16.29 -13.34 -3.62
N GLU A 155 17.03 -14.34 -3.12
CA GLU A 155 18.02 -15.09 -3.90
C GLU A 155 17.39 -15.72 -5.14
N VAL A 156 16.23 -16.37 -4.99
CA VAL A 156 15.51 -17.01 -6.10
C VAL A 156 15.05 -16.00 -7.15
N LEU A 157 14.55 -14.84 -6.73
CA LEU A 157 14.15 -13.77 -7.67
C LEU A 157 15.36 -13.18 -8.41
N ILE A 158 16.44 -12.87 -7.71
CA ILE A 158 17.63 -12.26 -8.29
C ILE A 158 18.30 -13.21 -9.29
N ASP A 159 18.42 -14.50 -8.94
CA ASP A 159 18.94 -15.52 -9.86
C ASP A 159 18.10 -15.57 -11.15
N ALA A 160 16.76 -15.58 -11.02
CA ALA A 160 15.86 -15.59 -12.17
C ALA A 160 15.98 -14.31 -13.03
N LEU A 161 16.18 -13.15 -12.42
CA LEU A 161 16.37 -11.88 -13.12
C LEU A 161 17.71 -11.84 -13.90
N VAL A 162 18.77 -12.39 -13.31
CA VAL A 162 20.09 -12.49 -13.96
C VAL A 162 20.06 -13.49 -15.10
N ASP A 163 19.47 -14.67 -14.88
CA ASP A 163 19.34 -15.72 -15.91
C ASP A 163 18.42 -15.30 -17.06
N GLY A 164 17.46 -14.42 -16.78
CA GLY A 164 16.53 -13.87 -17.76
C GLY A 164 17.12 -12.83 -18.72
N GLN A 165 18.40 -12.45 -18.56
CA GLN A 165 19.06 -11.52 -19.48
C GLN A 165 19.34 -12.18 -20.82
N VAL A 166 18.71 -11.68 -21.89
CA VAL A 166 18.91 -12.11 -23.30
C VAL A 166 19.85 -11.17 -24.03
#